data_AF-A0A3A3HF20-F1
#
_entry.id   AF-A0A3A3HF20-F1
#
_cell.length_a   1.000
_cell.length_b   1.000
_cell.length_c   1.000
_cell.angle_alpha   90.00
_cell.angle_beta   90.00
_cell.angle_gamma   90.00
#
_symmetry.space_group_name_H-M   'P 1'
#
loop_
_entity.id
_entity.type
_entity.pdbx_description
1 polymer ?
#
loop_
_entity_poly.entity_id
_entity_poly.type
_entity_poly.pdbx_seq_one_letter_code
_entity_poly.pdbx_strand_id
1 'polypeptide(L)'
;MVIATEAPTVCFDIFIAGDLAQAKQVCREYCMEVGACVTVEPVDYIYTGGEEAGIRVGFINYPRFPTDAEAIFAKASDLAGRLMHRLCQQSYSIVGPDKTVWFSRRPEDASRTALAGSKEGDRDE
;
A
#
# COMPACT_ATOMS: atom_id res chain seq x y z
N MET A 1 -27.00 -22.40 -9.89
CA MET A 1 -27.54 -21.05 -9.61
C MET A 1 -26.36 -20.14 -9.32
N VAL A 2 -26.22 -19.01 -10.01
CA VAL A 2 -25.19 -18.00 -9.75
C VAL A 2 -25.82 -16.92 -8.88
N ILE A 3 -25.15 -16.51 -7.81
CA ILE A 3 -25.59 -15.43 -6.91
C ILE A 3 -24.66 -14.24 -7.11
N ALA A 4 -25.21 -13.03 -7.20
CA ALA A 4 -24.45 -11.79 -7.31
C ALA A 4 -24.63 -10.96 -6.02
N THR A 5 -23.53 -10.36 -5.55
CA THR A 5 -23.52 -9.36 -4.46
C THR A 5 -22.66 -8.18 -4.88
N GLU A 6 -22.91 -7.01 -4.30
CA GLU A 6 -22.17 -5.77 -4.58
C GLU A 6 -21.71 -5.09 -3.28
N ALA A 7 -20.73 -4.21 -3.40
CA ALA A 7 -20.19 -3.39 -2.33
C ALA A 7 -19.59 -2.10 -2.92
N PRO A 8 -19.41 -1.03 -2.12
CA PRO A 8 -18.72 0.18 -2.59
C PRO A 8 -17.32 -0.14 -3.11
N THR A 9 -16.96 0.44 -4.26
CA THR A 9 -15.61 0.30 -4.81
C THR A 9 -14.60 0.97 -3.89
N VAL A 10 -13.68 0.18 -3.36
CA VAL A 10 -12.51 0.66 -2.64
C VAL A 10 -11.32 -0.17 -3.07
N CYS A 11 -10.24 0.49 -3.47
CA CYS A 11 -8.99 -0.13 -3.87
C CYS A 11 -7.82 0.54 -3.14
N PHE A 12 -6.86 -0.25 -2.69
CA PHE A 12 -5.60 0.24 -2.17
C PHE A 12 -4.44 -0.52 -2.81
N ASP A 13 -3.41 0.20 -3.23
CA ASP A 13 -2.21 -0.37 -3.82
C ASP A 13 -0.97 0.04 -3.04
N ILE A 14 -0.19 -0.95 -2.61
CA ILE A 14 1.12 -0.77 -1.99
C ILE A 14 2.17 -0.80 -3.10
N PHE A 15 3.02 0.21 -3.14
CA PHE A 15 4.18 0.29 -4.03
C PHE A 15 5.46 0.23 -3.19
N ILE A 16 6.25 -0.82 -3.43
CA ILE A 16 7.50 -1.04 -2.70
C ILE A 16 8.55 -1.69 -3.61
N ALA A 17 9.83 -1.36 -3.43
CA ALA A 17 10.93 -2.04 -4.11
C ALA A 17 11.27 -3.39 -3.46
N GLY A 18 12.02 -4.23 -4.16
CA GLY A 18 12.58 -5.47 -3.62
C GLY A 18 12.25 -6.73 -4.41
N ASP A 19 12.63 -7.88 -3.85
CA ASP A 19 12.50 -9.18 -4.50
C ASP A 19 11.05 -9.70 -4.54
N LEU A 20 10.58 -10.06 -5.73
CA LEU A 20 9.22 -10.55 -5.95
C LEU A 20 8.93 -11.87 -5.21
N ALA A 21 9.89 -12.79 -5.16
CA ALA A 21 9.67 -14.10 -4.55
C ALA A 21 9.50 -13.96 -3.03
N GLN A 22 10.34 -13.13 -2.41
CA GLN A 22 10.25 -12.78 -1.00
C GLN A 22 8.96 -12.02 -0.70
N ALA A 23 8.56 -11.05 -1.52
CA ALA A 23 7.30 -10.33 -1.34
C ALA A 23 6.08 -11.25 -1.40
N LYS A 24 6.04 -12.19 -2.36
CA LYS A 24 5.00 -13.23 -2.43
C LYS A 24 4.97 -14.07 -1.17
N GLN A 25 6.12 -14.41 -0.60
CA GLN A 25 6.18 -15.19 0.64
C GLN A 25 5.60 -14.41 1.84
N VAL A 26 5.95 -13.13 1.98
CA VAL A 26 5.36 -12.25 3.01
C VAL A 26 3.85 -12.14 2.85
N CYS A 27 3.35 -11.98 1.62
CA CYS A 27 1.92 -11.92 1.35
C CYS A 27 1.20 -13.22 1.73
N ARG A 28 1.79 -14.39 1.46
CA ARG A 28 1.22 -15.68 1.87
C ARG A 28 1.11 -15.82 3.38
N GLU A 29 2.18 -15.49 4.09
CA GLU A 29 2.22 -15.51 5.56
C GLU A 29 1.14 -14.59 6.14
N TYR A 30 1.05 -13.36 5.63
CA TYR A 30 0.04 -12.40 6.03
C TYR A 30 -1.38 -12.89 5.77
N CYS A 31 -1.68 -13.34 4.55
CA CYS A 31 -3.00 -13.83 4.16
C CYS A 31 -3.46 -15.01 5.03
N MET A 32 -2.54 -15.92 5.40
CA MET A 32 -2.85 -17.03 6.30
C MET A 32 -3.11 -16.60 7.75
N GLU A 33 -2.41 -15.57 8.23
CA GLU A 33 -2.56 -15.07 9.60
C GLU A 33 -3.87 -14.32 9.81
N VAL A 34 -4.23 -13.41 8.90
CA VAL A 34 -5.35 -12.46 9.12
C VAL A 34 -6.60 -12.77 8.29
N GLY A 35 -6.54 -13.75 7.40
CA GLY A 35 -7.63 -14.03 6.46
C GLY A 35 -7.82 -12.89 5.44
N ALA A 36 -6.77 -12.59 4.67
CA ALA A 36 -6.80 -11.58 3.60
C ALA A 36 -6.63 -12.20 2.20
N CYS A 37 -6.95 -11.43 1.17
CA CYS A 37 -6.63 -11.74 -0.23
C CYS A 37 -6.02 -10.50 -0.87
N VAL A 38 -4.85 -10.66 -1.49
CA VAL A 38 -4.12 -9.56 -2.13
C VAL A 38 -3.69 -9.93 -3.54
N THR A 39 -3.70 -8.96 -4.43
CA THR A 39 -3.03 -9.04 -5.74
C THR A 39 -1.53 -8.80 -5.54
N VAL A 40 -0.66 -9.51 -6.26
CA VAL A 40 0.80 -9.29 -6.23
C VAL A 40 1.33 -9.28 -7.66
N GLU A 41 1.88 -8.14 -8.07
CA GLU A 41 2.41 -7.92 -9.42
C GLU A 41 3.85 -7.41 -9.38
N PRO A 42 4.74 -7.89 -10.27
CA PRO A 42 6.05 -7.27 -10.45
C PRO A 42 5.91 -5.90 -11.10
N VAL A 43 6.75 -4.95 -10.69
CA VAL A 43 6.93 -3.65 -11.34
C VAL A 43 8.41 -3.32 -11.43
N ASP A 44 8.80 -2.54 -12.43
CA ASP A 44 10.14 -1.94 -12.51
C ASP A 44 10.01 -0.43 -12.33
N TYR A 45 10.75 0.12 -11.38
CA TYR A 45 10.85 1.56 -11.17
C TYR A 45 12.00 2.11 -12.00
N ILE A 46 11.68 2.80 -13.08
CA ILE A 46 12.67 3.50 -13.90
C ILE A 46 12.78 4.95 -13.41
N TYR A 47 13.98 5.40 -13.05
CA TYR A 47 14.23 6.75 -12.57
C TYR A 47 15.53 7.31 -13.13
N THR A 48 15.76 8.61 -12.92
CA THR A 48 16.96 9.27 -13.44
C THR A 48 18.23 8.60 -12.93
N GLY A 49 18.95 7.95 -13.83
CA GLY A 49 20.23 7.30 -13.54
C GLY A 49 20.14 5.85 -13.06
N GLY A 50 18.97 5.19 -13.14
CA GLY A 50 18.88 3.78 -12.80
C GLY A 50 17.49 3.16 -12.93
N GLU A 51 17.43 1.91 -12.51
CA GLU A 51 16.20 1.14 -12.38
C GLU A 51 16.25 0.31 -11.10
N GLU A 52 15.09 0.02 -10.54
CA GLU A 52 14.95 -0.86 -9.39
C GLU A 52 13.71 -1.76 -9.54
N ALA A 53 13.88 -3.06 -9.30
CA ALA A 53 12.76 -4.00 -9.28
C ALA A 53 11.88 -3.78 -8.04
N GLY A 54 10.57 -3.98 -8.21
CA GLY A 54 9.59 -3.78 -7.16
C GLY A 54 8.33 -4.61 -7.32
N ILE A 55 7.38 -4.33 -6.43
CA ILE A 55 6.11 -5.03 -6.32
C ILE A 55 4.98 -4.02 -6.10
N ARG A 56 3.87 -4.24 -6.83
CA ARG A 56 2.56 -3.68 -6.51
C ARG A 56 1.72 -4.73 -5.78
N VAL A 57 1.22 -4.38 -4.59
CA VAL A 57 0.32 -5.26 -3.82
C VAL A 57 -1.04 -4.59 -3.64
N GLY A 58 -2.09 -5.21 -4.19
CA GLY A 58 -3.42 -4.63 -4.25
C GLY A 58 -4.43 -5.25 -3.28
N PHE A 59 -5.23 -4.41 -2.64
CA PHE A 59 -6.44 -4.76 -1.91
C PHE A 59 -7.67 -4.20 -2.61
N ILE A 60 -8.77 -4.95 -2.61
CA ILE A 60 -10.08 -4.47 -3.05
C ILE A 60 -11.15 -4.77 -2.01
N ASN A 61 -12.24 -4.02 -2.02
CA ASN A 61 -13.45 -4.36 -1.26
C ASN A 61 -14.19 -5.51 -1.91
N TYR A 62 -13.91 -6.74 -1.50
CA TYR A 62 -14.56 -7.92 -2.03
C TYR A 62 -16.04 -7.98 -1.59
N PRO A 63 -17.03 -7.99 -2.50
CA PRO A 63 -18.46 -8.07 -2.14
C PRO A 63 -18.86 -9.35 -1.38
N ARG A 64 -17.99 -10.36 -1.34
CA ARG A 64 -18.14 -11.56 -0.53
C ARG A 64 -17.95 -11.28 0.98
N PHE A 65 -17.11 -10.30 1.31
CA PHE A 65 -16.75 -9.90 2.67
C PHE A 65 -16.58 -8.36 2.72
N PRO A 66 -17.67 -7.61 2.50
CA PRO A 66 -17.59 -6.17 2.38
C PRO A 66 -17.09 -5.53 3.68
N THR A 67 -16.27 -4.51 3.55
CA THR A 67 -15.73 -3.72 4.67
C THR A 67 -15.56 -2.26 4.24
N ASP A 68 -15.34 -1.36 5.19
CA ASP A 68 -15.05 0.05 4.90
C ASP A 68 -13.59 0.28 4.44
N ALA A 69 -13.34 1.46 3.90
CA ALA A 69 -12.03 1.85 3.37
C ALA A 69 -10.96 1.99 4.45
N GLU A 70 -11.33 2.37 5.67
CA GLU A 70 -10.39 2.52 6.78
C GLU A 70 -9.80 1.16 7.19
N ALA A 71 -10.65 0.15 7.29
CA ALA A 71 -10.24 -1.22 7.57
C ALA A 71 -9.34 -1.81 6.47
N ILE A 72 -9.61 -1.50 5.19
CA ILE A 72 -8.72 -1.94 4.10
C ILE A 72 -7.38 -1.20 4.15
N PHE A 73 -7.39 0.11 4.40
CA PHE A 73 -6.17 0.90 4.57
C PHE A 73 -5.32 0.40 5.75
N ALA A 74 -5.95 0.03 6.87
CA ALA A 74 -5.26 -0.53 8.02
C ALA A 74 -4.57 -1.86 7.67
N LYS A 75 -5.25 -2.75 6.94
CA LYS A 75 -4.65 -4.01 6.43
C LYS A 75 -3.49 -3.74 5.46
N ALA A 76 -3.69 -2.80 4.53
CA ALA A 76 -2.64 -2.41 3.59
C ALA A 76 -1.41 -1.84 4.33
N SER A 77 -1.64 -1.04 5.36
CA SER A 77 -0.57 -0.44 6.18
C SER A 77 0.20 -1.49 6.98
N ASP A 78 -0.47 -2.46 7.60
CA ASP A 78 0.19 -3.57 8.31
C ASP A 78 1.04 -4.42 7.34
N LEU A 79 0.45 -4.84 6.22
CA LEU A 79 1.19 -5.61 5.22
C LEU A 79 2.37 -4.83 4.64
N ALA A 80 2.21 -3.54 4.32
CA ALA A 80 3.28 -2.71 3.80
C ALA A 80 4.42 -2.54 4.81
N GLY A 81 4.12 -2.39 6.10
CA GLY A 81 5.13 -2.40 7.17
C GLY A 81 5.92 -3.71 7.20
N ARG A 82 5.24 -4.86 7.15
CA ARG A 82 5.90 -6.18 7.11
C ARG A 82 6.78 -6.34 5.87
N LEU A 83 6.29 -5.92 4.70
CA LEU A 83 7.06 -5.92 3.45
C LEU A 83 8.31 -5.04 3.57
N MET A 84 8.19 -3.83 4.10
CA MET A 84 9.31 -2.93 4.31
C MET A 84 10.43 -3.56 5.15
N HIS A 85 10.07 -4.23 6.25
CA HIS A 85 11.06 -4.92 7.08
C HIS A 85 11.69 -6.12 6.36
N ARG A 86 10.88 -6.95 5.70
CA ARG A 86 11.34 -8.21 5.09
C ARG A 86 12.15 -7.99 3.81
N LEU A 87 11.78 -6.98 3.01
CA LEU A 87 12.47 -6.60 1.78
C LEU A 87 13.62 -5.61 2.03
N CYS A 88 13.93 -5.31 3.30
CA CYS A 88 14.98 -4.38 3.73
C CYS A 88 14.84 -2.95 3.16
N GLN A 89 13.63 -2.54 2.82
CA GLN A 89 13.36 -1.23 2.23
C GLN A 89 13.27 -0.13 3.28
N GLN A 90 13.51 1.11 2.84
CA GLN A 90 13.45 2.29 3.70
C GLN A 90 12.13 3.06 3.58
N SER A 91 11.37 2.82 2.51
CA SER A 91 10.12 3.51 2.24
C SER A 91 9.19 2.70 1.34
N TYR A 92 7.90 3.05 1.38
CA TYR A 92 6.87 2.55 0.48
C TYR A 92 5.76 3.59 0.34
N SER A 93 4.90 3.43 -0.67
CA SER A 93 3.68 4.23 -0.82
C SER A 93 2.44 3.35 -0.74
N ILE A 94 1.36 3.89 -0.20
CA ILE A 94 0.02 3.31 -0.31
C ILE A 94 -0.85 4.30 -1.07
N VAL A 95 -1.31 3.91 -2.26
CA VAL A 95 -2.27 4.65 -3.07
C VAL A 95 -3.66 4.15 -2.72
N GLY A 96 -4.51 5.05 -2.22
CA GLY A 96 -5.93 4.79 -1.99
C GLY A 96 -6.81 5.55 -2.98
N PRO A 97 -8.15 5.48 -2.82
CA PRO A 97 -9.08 6.15 -3.73
C PRO A 97 -8.95 7.68 -3.72
N ASP A 98 -8.66 8.28 -2.56
CA ASP A 98 -8.66 9.74 -2.40
C ASP A 98 -7.27 10.36 -2.24
N LYS A 99 -6.29 9.55 -1.79
CA LYS A 99 -4.95 10.04 -1.46
C LYS A 99 -3.88 8.96 -1.61
N THR A 100 -2.66 9.41 -1.82
CA THR A 100 -1.45 8.59 -1.69
C THR A 100 -0.73 8.98 -0.42
N VAL A 101 -0.35 7.98 0.39
CA VAL A 101 0.44 8.18 1.60
C VAL A 101 1.80 7.54 1.39
N TRP A 102 2.86 8.31 1.57
CA TRP A 102 4.24 7.81 1.53
C TRP A 102 4.76 7.63 2.95
N PHE A 103 5.40 6.49 3.19
CA PHE A 103 5.97 6.10 4.46
C PHE A 103 7.47 5.96 4.30
N SER A 104 8.24 6.55 5.21
CA SER A 104 9.70 6.45 5.23
C SER A 104 10.18 6.27 6.67
N ARG A 105 11.23 5.46 6.85
CA ARG A 105 11.96 5.34 8.12
C ARG A 105 13.32 6.05 8.10
N ARG A 106 13.62 6.80 7.03
CA ARG A 106 14.87 7.56 6.93
C ARG A 106 14.83 8.79 7.86
N PRO A 107 15.84 9.03 8.70
CA PRO A 107 15.83 10.16 9.63
C PRO A 107 15.66 11.53 8.97
N GLU A 108 16.22 11.73 7.77
CA GLU A 108 16.15 12.99 7.01
C GLU A 108 14.72 13.38 6.61
N ASP A 109 13.83 12.40 6.45
CA ASP A 109 12.44 12.63 6.03
C ASP A 109 11.54 13.08 7.18
N ALA A 110 11.95 12.84 8.43
CA ALA A 110 11.21 13.28 9.62
C ALA A 110 11.04 14.81 9.64
N SER A 111 12.03 15.55 9.12
CA SER A 111 12.02 17.01 9.06
C SER A 111 11.01 17.59 8.03
N ARG A 112 10.63 16.81 7.02
CA ARG A 112 9.71 17.23 5.93
C ARG A 112 8.25 17.13 6.31
N THR A 113 7.90 16.24 7.23
CA THR A 113 6.51 15.96 7.64
C THR A 113 5.86 17.16 8.35
N ALA A 114 6.66 17.97 9.06
CA ALA A 114 6.17 19.18 9.74
C ALA A 114 5.73 20.32 8.79
N LEU A 115 6.09 20.27 7.51
CA LEU A 115 5.80 21.32 6.52
C LEU A 115 4.57 21.04 5.64
N ALA A 116 4.08 19.80 5.62
CA ALA A 116 2.94 19.41 4.79
C ALA A 116 1.58 19.72 5.44
N GLY A 117 1.52 19.76 6.78
CA GLY A 117 0.29 20.06 7.54
C GLY A 117 -0.09 21.54 7.63
N SER A 118 0.70 22.45 7.06
CA SER A 118 0.49 23.90 7.12
C SER A 118 -0.08 24.52 5.83
N LYS A 119 -0.50 23.70 4.85
CA LYS A 119 -1.09 24.18 3.58
C LYS A 119 -2.62 24.03 3.48
N GLU A 120 -3.30 23.81 4.59
CA GLU A 120 -4.77 23.71 4.64
C GLU A 120 -5.33 24.91 5.42
N GLY A 121 -5.33 26.08 4.79
CA GLY A 121 -5.82 27.31 5.41
C GLY A 121 -5.42 28.57 4.66
N ASP A 122 -5.62 28.64 3.35
CA ASP A 122 -5.68 29.92 2.63
C ASP A 122 -6.30 29.72 1.23
N ARG A 123 -7.62 29.48 1.18
CA ARG A 123 -8.44 29.63 -0.03
C ARG A 123 -9.87 29.98 0.37
N ASP A 124 -10.03 31.19 0.92
CA ASP A 124 -11.29 31.92 0.85
C ASP A 124 -11.06 33.09 -0.12
N GLU A 125 -11.65 32.99 -1.31
CA GLU A 125 -11.93 34.13 -2.20
C GLU A 125 -13.33 33.95 -2.81
#